data_AF-A0A835F4Y7-F1
#
_entry.id   AF-A0A835F4Y7-F1
#
_cell.length_a   1.000
_cell.length_b   1.000
_cell.length_c   1.000
_cell.angle_alpha   90.00
_cell.angle_beta   90.00
_cell.angle_gamma   90.00
#
_symmetry.space_group_name_H-M   'P 1'
#
loop_
_entity.id
_entity.type
_entity.pdbx_description
1 polymer ?
#
loop_
_entity_poly.entity_id
_entity_poly.type
_entity_poly.pdbx_seq_one_letter_code
_entity_poly.pdbx_strand_id
1 'polypeptide(L)'
;MAITPAYCVDEEELTSLKSLLEEGNDEIDQDIADAMRRHLSRAAELQDMEILLPEEVEWATGLEGTARQMAREMGELAADIRRGVAVLALRPGEDAAVEGLERQGALADARRADAEALVDATRRLQEKDLRRLAAAEHRVDPAWLVVVKGMAEYLDSALGDGHAPTPEEVALVAVMEGRVKGADGSMARLAGRLRRGAAEFFAARLGEEEALVGALLRQADRADAVRATVEAFMDSLRRFRDAGSSETAKVTTGADNECQDMIL
;
A
#
# COMPACT_ATOMS: atom_id res chain seq x y z
N MET A 1 8.95 47.77 23.95
CA MET A 1 9.17 46.40 23.45
C MET A 1 8.07 46.14 22.43
N ALA A 2 8.39 46.21 21.13
CA ALA A 2 7.43 45.87 20.10
C ALA A 2 7.31 44.35 20.07
N ILE A 3 6.13 43.83 20.40
CA ILE A 3 5.79 42.44 20.17
C ILE A 3 5.55 42.34 18.67
N THR A 4 6.53 41.83 17.92
CA THR A 4 6.28 41.37 16.55
C THR A 4 5.22 40.28 16.61
N PRO A 5 4.09 40.39 15.89
CA PRO A 5 3.11 39.32 15.86
C PRO A 5 3.78 38.08 15.23
N ALA A 6 3.56 36.92 15.82
CA ALA A 6 3.94 35.66 15.21
C ALA A 6 3.12 35.50 13.91
N TYR A 7 3.81 35.46 12.76
CA TYR A 7 3.29 35.36 11.40
C TYR A 7 2.43 36.54 10.92
N CYS A 8 3.07 37.53 10.28
CA CYS A 8 2.40 38.52 9.45
C CYS A 8 2.12 37.90 8.07
N VAL A 9 0.87 37.91 7.59
CA VAL A 9 0.56 37.59 6.19
C VAL A 9 1.11 38.72 5.32
N ASP A 10 1.95 38.42 4.34
CA ASP A 10 2.55 39.42 3.45
C ASP A 10 1.65 39.73 2.23
N GLU A 11 2.02 40.75 1.44
CA GLU A 11 1.22 41.14 0.27
C GLU A 11 1.24 40.10 -0.86
N GLU A 12 2.27 39.27 -0.95
CA GLU A 12 2.35 38.18 -1.92
C GLU A 12 1.34 37.09 -1.54
N GLU A 13 1.32 36.69 -0.27
CA GLU A 13 0.34 35.75 0.29
C GLU A 13 -1.10 36.27 0.13
N LEU A 14 -1.35 37.57 0.39
CA LEU A 14 -2.67 38.16 0.18
C LEU A 14 -3.09 38.18 -1.30
N THR A 15 -2.14 38.38 -2.21
CA THR A 15 -2.39 38.34 -3.65
C THR A 15 -2.72 36.92 -4.10
N SER A 16 -1.97 35.92 -3.63
CA SER A 16 -2.26 34.50 -3.87
C SER A 16 -3.61 34.06 -3.30
N LEU A 17 -4.01 34.55 -2.13
CA LEU A 17 -5.34 34.24 -1.59
C LEU A 17 -6.44 34.87 -2.46
N LYS A 18 -6.25 36.10 -2.92
CA LYS A 18 -7.23 36.76 -3.80
C LYS A 18 -7.35 36.08 -5.16
N SER A 19 -6.28 35.50 -5.71
CA SER A 19 -6.38 34.76 -6.98
C SER A 19 -7.26 33.52 -6.87
N LEU A 20 -7.42 32.92 -5.68
CA LEU A 20 -8.38 31.83 -5.45
C LEU A 20 -9.83 32.24 -5.77
N LEU A 21 -10.17 33.53 -5.66
CA LEU A 21 -11.51 34.05 -5.98
C LEU A 21 -11.76 34.13 -7.48
N GLU A 22 -10.69 34.28 -8.28
CA GLU A 22 -10.75 34.32 -9.75
C GLU A 22 -10.73 32.90 -10.34
N GLU A 23 -10.16 31.95 -9.61
CA GLU A 23 -10.06 30.53 -9.99
C GLU A 23 -11.27 29.68 -9.57
N GLY A 24 -12.34 30.30 -9.03
CA GLY A 24 -13.54 29.61 -8.55
C GLY A 24 -14.15 28.70 -9.62
N ASN A 25 -13.82 27.42 -9.58
CA ASN A 25 -14.30 26.42 -10.53
C ASN A 25 -15.25 25.46 -9.81
N ASP A 26 -16.47 25.95 -9.59
CA ASP A 26 -17.56 25.24 -8.90
C ASP A 26 -17.78 23.81 -9.45
N GLU A 27 -17.45 23.56 -10.73
CA GLU A 27 -17.52 22.24 -11.36
C GLU A 27 -16.46 21.26 -10.81
N ILE A 28 -15.20 21.69 -10.69
CA ILE A 28 -14.13 20.87 -10.10
C ILE A 28 -14.45 20.54 -8.64
N ASP A 29 -14.95 21.53 -7.90
CA ASP A 29 -15.36 21.33 -6.52
C ASP A 29 -16.48 20.29 -6.43
N GLN A 30 -17.53 20.44 -7.23
CA GLN A 30 -18.64 19.49 -7.23
C GLN A 30 -18.16 18.06 -7.55
N ASP A 31 -17.28 17.90 -8.55
CA ASP A 31 -16.71 16.61 -8.93
C ASP A 31 -15.92 15.94 -7.79
N ILE A 32 -15.13 16.71 -7.06
CA ILE A 32 -14.41 16.23 -5.87
C ILE A 32 -15.41 15.77 -4.80
N ALA A 33 -16.50 16.52 -4.59
CA ALA A 33 -17.53 16.16 -3.61
C ALA A 33 -18.22 14.85 -3.98
N ASP A 34 -18.56 14.72 -5.26
CA ASP A 34 -19.16 13.50 -5.80
C ASP A 34 -18.21 12.31 -5.74
N ALA A 35 -16.90 12.52 -5.93
CA ALA A 35 -15.90 11.47 -5.72
C ALA A 35 -15.86 11.02 -4.25
N MET A 36 -15.81 11.95 -3.30
CA MET A 36 -15.80 11.64 -1.86
C MET A 36 -17.05 10.86 -1.43
N ARG A 37 -18.24 11.32 -1.88
CA ARG A 37 -19.51 10.63 -1.62
C ARG A 37 -19.48 9.20 -2.16
N ARG A 38 -19.00 8.99 -3.38
CA ARG A 38 -18.87 7.64 -3.98
C ARG A 38 -17.94 6.75 -3.15
N HIS A 39 -16.82 7.28 -2.67
CA HIS A 39 -15.89 6.53 -1.82
C HIS A 39 -16.49 6.19 -0.45
N LEU A 40 -17.23 7.09 0.18
CA LEU A 40 -17.95 6.83 1.43
C LEU A 40 -19.01 5.75 1.25
N SER A 41 -19.81 5.82 0.17
CA SER A 41 -20.79 4.77 -0.15
C SER A 41 -20.11 3.41 -0.33
N ARG A 42 -18.99 3.36 -1.08
CA ARG A 42 -18.23 2.13 -1.24
C ARG A 42 -17.68 1.61 0.09
N ALA A 43 -17.17 2.48 0.96
CA ALA A 43 -16.68 2.09 2.27
C ALA A 43 -17.81 1.50 3.14
N ALA A 44 -19.02 2.06 3.05
CA ALA A 44 -20.19 1.53 3.74
C ALA A 44 -20.59 0.13 3.24
N GLU A 45 -20.62 -0.09 1.93
CA GLU A 45 -20.88 -1.42 1.34
C GLU A 45 -19.87 -2.48 1.83
N LEU A 46 -18.59 -2.13 1.85
CA LEU A 46 -17.53 -3.00 2.34
C LEU A 46 -17.62 -3.26 3.84
N GLN A 47 -18.29 -2.38 4.59
CA GLN A 47 -18.38 -2.53 6.02
C GLN A 47 -19.31 -3.67 6.42
N ASP A 48 -20.31 -3.97 5.59
CA ASP A 48 -21.24 -5.09 5.80
C ASP A 48 -20.65 -6.44 5.35
N MET A 49 -19.53 -6.44 4.62
CA MET A 49 -18.87 -7.67 4.20
C MET A 49 -18.10 -8.33 5.35
N GLU A 50 -18.23 -9.65 5.48
CA GLU A 50 -17.49 -10.43 6.49
C GLU A 50 -15.99 -10.53 6.17
N ILE A 51 -15.65 -10.68 4.88
CA ILE A 51 -14.29 -10.85 4.39
C ILE A 51 -14.03 -9.83 3.30
N LEU A 52 -12.97 -9.02 3.48
CA LEU A 52 -12.44 -8.14 2.45
C LEU A 52 -11.46 -8.90 1.56
N LEU A 53 -11.57 -8.68 0.25
CA LEU A 53 -10.61 -9.14 -0.75
C LEU A 53 -9.30 -8.32 -0.64
N PRO A 54 -8.16 -8.86 -1.12
CA PRO A 54 -6.88 -8.15 -1.09
C PRO A 54 -6.95 -6.75 -1.72
N GLU A 55 -7.62 -6.65 -2.87
CA GLU A 55 -7.82 -5.40 -3.62
C GLU A 55 -8.61 -4.35 -2.83
N GLU A 56 -9.60 -4.79 -2.04
CA GLU A 56 -10.42 -3.90 -1.21
C GLU A 56 -9.63 -3.37 -0.02
N VAL A 57 -8.73 -4.18 0.55
CA VAL A 57 -7.83 -3.73 1.61
C VAL A 57 -6.76 -2.78 1.07
N GLU A 58 -6.21 -3.05 -0.12
CA GLU A 58 -5.27 -2.15 -0.80
C GLU A 58 -5.95 -0.82 -1.16
N TRP A 59 -7.19 -0.87 -1.67
CA TRP A 59 -8.02 0.31 -1.91
C TRP A 59 -8.22 1.14 -0.64
N ALA A 60 -8.63 0.52 0.47
CA ALA A 60 -8.86 1.24 1.73
C ALA A 60 -7.57 1.88 2.27
N THR A 61 -6.43 1.19 2.14
CA THR A 61 -5.11 1.70 2.56
C THR A 61 -4.67 2.90 1.71
N GLY A 62 -4.80 2.79 0.38
CA GLY A 62 -4.44 3.86 -0.53
C GLY A 62 -5.32 5.10 -0.36
N LEU A 63 -6.63 4.89 -0.22
CA LEU A 63 -7.61 5.96 -0.04
C LEU A 63 -7.42 6.70 1.29
N GLU A 64 -7.13 5.99 2.39
CA GLU A 64 -6.84 6.63 3.67
C GLU A 64 -5.63 7.57 3.59
N GLY A 65 -4.57 7.15 2.91
CA GLY A 65 -3.38 7.97 2.68
C GLY A 65 -3.70 9.26 1.91
N THR A 66 -4.44 9.14 0.81
CA THR A 66 -4.89 10.29 0.01
C THR A 66 -5.81 11.21 0.80
N ALA A 67 -6.80 10.66 1.51
CA ALA A 67 -7.76 11.43 2.29
C ALA A 67 -7.08 12.17 3.45
N ARG A 68 -6.11 11.55 4.12
CA ARG A 68 -5.32 12.20 5.17
C ARG A 68 -4.51 13.37 4.64
N GLN A 69 -3.86 13.19 3.49
CA GLN A 69 -3.10 14.26 2.84
C GLN A 69 -4.03 15.43 2.47
N MET A 70 -5.18 15.13 1.87
CA MET A 70 -6.17 16.15 1.51
C MET A 70 -6.73 16.88 2.74
N ALA A 71 -7.08 16.17 3.81
CA ALA A 71 -7.57 16.78 5.05
C ALA A 71 -6.55 17.77 5.63
N ARG A 72 -5.25 17.42 5.55
CA ARG A 72 -4.16 18.29 5.97
C ARG A 72 -4.06 19.53 5.09
N GLU A 73 -3.99 19.37 3.77
CA GLU A 73 -3.87 20.47 2.81
C GLU A 73 -5.05 21.45 2.90
N MET A 74 -6.28 20.92 2.97
CA MET A 74 -7.48 21.75 3.15
C MET A 74 -7.50 22.46 4.50
N GLY A 75 -6.98 21.82 5.55
CA GLY A 75 -6.82 22.43 6.87
C GLY A 75 -5.80 23.57 6.90
N GLU A 76 -4.68 23.41 6.19
CA GLU A 76 -3.66 24.44 5.99
C GLU A 76 -4.25 25.62 5.18
N LEU A 77 -4.89 25.34 4.04
CA LEU A 77 -5.56 26.35 3.21
C LEU A 77 -6.61 27.15 4.00
N ALA A 78 -7.50 26.47 4.74
CA ALA A 78 -8.51 27.14 5.54
C ALA A 78 -7.89 28.02 6.64
N ALA A 79 -6.77 27.60 7.22
CA ALA A 79 -6.04 28.41 8.19
C ALA A 79 -5.41 29.64 7.54
N ASP A 80 -4.89 29.52 6.32
CA ASP A 80 -4.28 30.62 5.57
C ASP A 80 -5.34 31.65 5.17
N ILE A 81 -6.48 31.19 4.67
CA ILE A 81 -7.66 32.02 4.36
C ILE A 81 -8.11 32.80 5.59
N ARG A 82 -8.28 32.14 6.76
CA ARG A 82 -8.69 32.82 8.00
C ARG A 82 -7.70 33.92 8.42
N ARG A 83 -6.40 33.71 8.21
CA ARG A 83 -5.37 34.73 8.48
C ARG A 83 -5.46 35.89 7.49
N GLY A 84 -5.62 35.60 6.19
CA GLY A 84 -5.78 36.63 5.15
C GLY A 84 -7.04 37.48 5.36
N VAL A 85 -8.18 36.85 5.67
CA VAL A 85 -9.44 37.53 6.02
C VAL A 85 -9.25 38.50 7.17
N ALA A 86 -8.56 38.09 8.25
CA ALA A 86 -8.31 38.94 9.40
C ALA A 86 -7.49 40.21 9.04
N VAL A 87 -6.60 40.13 8.06
CA VAL A 87 -5.81 41.28 7.57
C VAL A 87 -6.64 42.16 6.62
N LEU A 88 -7.36 41.56 5.68
CA LEU A 88 -8.14 42.29 4.67
C LEU A 88 -9.35 42.99 5.27
N ALA A 89 -9.98 42.42 6.30
CA ALA A 89 -11.13 43.05 6.99
C ALA A 89 -10.79 44.40 7.63
N LEU A 90 -9.50 44.71 7.84
CA LEU A 90 -9.03 46.00 8.36
C LEU A 90 -8.75 47.03 7.24
N ARG A 91 -8.83 46.63 5.98
CA ARG A 91 -8.48 47.47 4.82
C ARG A 91 -9.75 48.06 4.18
N PRO A 92 -9.81 49.37 3.93
CA PRO A 92 -10.94 49.98 3.23
C PRO A 92 -11.11 49.42 1.81
N GLY A 93 -12.33 49.02 1.46
CA GLY A 93 -12.67 48.58 0.09
C GLY A 93 -12.44 47.10 -0.20
N GLU A 94 -12.06 46.29 0.79
CA GLU A 94 -11.78 44.86 0.63
C GLU A 94 -12.97 43.95 0.99
N ASP A 95 -14.15 44.51 1.24
CA ASP A 95 -15.32 43.78 1.75
C ASP A 95 -15.72 42.59 0.86
N ALA A 96 -15.67 42.76 -0.46
CA ALA A 96 -15.98 41.69 -1.42
C ALA A 96 -14.94 40.57 -1.42
N ALA A 97 -13.66 40.91 -1.25
CA ALA A 97 -12.58 39.93 -1.16
C ALA A 97 -12.67 39.14 0.14
N VAL A 98 -13.00 39.82 1.25
CA VAL A 98 -13.27 39.20 2.55
C VAL A 98 -14.43 38.20 2.45
N GLU A 99 -15.57 38.62 1.91
CA GLU A 99 -16.74 37.74 1.76
C GLU A 99 -16.45 36.53 0.85
N GLY A 100 -15.74 36.74 -0.25
CA GLY A 100 -15.30 35.67 -1.15
C GLY A 100 -14.40 34.66 -0.44
N LEU A 101 -13.40 35.14 0.31
CA LEU A 101 -12.46 34.30 1.04
C LEU A 101 -13.13 33.56 2.19
N GLU A 102 -14.09 34.17 2.89
CA GLU A 102 -14.87 33.47 3.92
C GLU A 102 -15.66 32.29 3.34
N ARG A 103 -16.27 32.45 2.15
CA ARG A 103 -16.93 31.34 1.45
C ARG A 103 -15.93 30.25 1.05
N GLN A 104 -14.76 30.61 0.54
CA GLN A 104 -13.71 29.65 0.19
C GLN A 104 -13.16 28.93 1.43
N GLY A 105 -13.00 29.62 2.55
CA GLY A 105 -12.59 29.02 3.82
C GLY A 105 -13.63 28.01 4.33
N ALA A 106 -14.92 28.35 4.24
CA ALA A 106 -16.00 27.43 4.60
C ALA A 106 -16.03 26.19 3.69
N LEU A 107 -15.75 26.36 2.40
CA LEU A 107 -15.63 25.24 1.46
C LEU A 107 -14.43 24.35 1.80
N ALA A 108 -13.25 24.93 2.04
CA ALA A 108 -12.06 24.19 2.46
C ALA A 108 -12.28 23.41 3.77
N ASP A 109 -12.94 24.01 4.76
CA ASP A 109 -13.30 23.33 6.01
C ASP A 109 -14.28 22.17 5.75
N ALA A 110 -15.26 22.32 4.84
CA ALA A 110 -16.15 21.23 4.45
C ALA A 110 -15.41 20.08 3.77
N ARG A 111 -14.48 20.38 2.85
CA ARG A 111 -13.62 19.36 2.20
C ARG A 111 -12.76 18.60 3.16
N ARG A 112 -12.19 19.32 4.12
CA ARG A 112 -11.44 18.72 5.20
C ARG A 112 -12.31 17.74 5.98
N ALA A 113 -13.52 18.14 6.37
CA ALA A 113 -14.44 17.27 7.11
C ALA A 113 -14.81 16.01 6.31
N ASP A 114 -15.09 16.13 5.00
CA ASP A 114 -15.36 14.99 4.13
C ASP A 114 -14.16 14.04 4.03
N ALA A 115 -12.94 14.59 3.92
CA ALA A 115 -11.71 13.81 3.89
C ALA A 115 -11.43 13.12 5.24
N GLU A 116 -11.67 13.79 6.37
CA GLU A 116 -11.59 13.19 7.71
C GLU A 116 -12.61 12.04 7.88
N ALA A 117 -13.84 12.21 7.36
CA ALA A 117 -14.84 11.15 7.37
C ALA A 117 -14.39 9.91 6.55
N LEU A 118 -13.71 10.11 5.42
CA LEU A 118 -13.12 9.03 4.63
C LEU A 118 -11.99 8.31 5.38
N VAL A 119 -11.13 9.05 6.08
CA VAL A 119 -10.08 8.48 6.94
C VAL A 119 -10.73 7.58 8.01
N ASP A 120 -11.77 8.06 8.70
CA ASP A 120 -12.44 7.28 9.72
C ASP A 120 -13.16 6.03 9.15
N ALA A 121 -13.76 6.14 7.96
CA ALA A 121 -14.44 5.03 7.31
C ALA A 121 -13.44 3.94 6.89
N THR A 122 -12.33 4.33 6.24
CA THR A 122 -11.29 3.40 5.78
C THR A 122 -10.54 2.76 6.95
N ARG A 123 -10.25 3.53 8.01
CA ARG A 123 -9.65 3.00 9.24
C ARG A 123 -10.52 1.93 9.89
N ARG A 124 -11.85 2.15 9.97
CA ARG A 124 -12.79 1.14 10.49
C ARG A 124 -12.77 -0.17 9.69
N LEU A 125 -12.65 -0.09 8.36
CA LEU A 125 -12.51 -1.28 7.51
C LEU A 125 -11.21 -2.03 7.79
N GLN A 126 -10.09 -1.30 7.89
CA GLN A 126 -8.79 -1.90 8.16
C GLN A 126 -8.73 -2.55 9.54
N GLU A 127 -9.25 -1.88 10.57
CA GLU A 127 -9.33 -2.43 11.92
C GLU A 127 -10.19 -3.69 11.98
N LYS A 128 -11.33 -3.72 11.25
CA LYS A 128 -12.16 -4.92 11.11
C LYS A 128 -11.37 -6.07 10.51
N ASP A 129 -10.67 -5.85 9.38
CA ASP A 129 -9.87 -6.90 8.75
C ASP A 129 -8.71 -7.36 9.64
N LEU A 130 -8.04 -6.44 10.36
CA LEU A 130 -6.97 -6.78 11.30
C LEU A 130 -7.47 -7.63 12.48
N ARG A 131 -8.62 -7.28 13.06
CA ARG A 131 -9.24 -8.09 14.13
C ARG A 131 -9.61 -9.48 13.62
N ARG A 132 -10.15 -9.58 12.40
CA ARG A 132 -10.42 -10.87 11.74
C ARG A 132 -9.13 -11.66 11.46
N LEU A 133 -8.06 -11.00 11.01
CA LEU A 133 -6.75 -11.60 10.80
C LEU A 133 -6.18 -12.17 12.10
N ALA A 134 -6.28 -11.41 13.19
CA ALA A 134 -5.83 -11.84 14.51
C ALA A 134 -6.58 -13.08 15.01
N ALA A 135 -7.89 -13.15 14.76
CA ALA A 135 -8.73 -14.30 15.15
C ALA A 135 -8.55 -15.54 14.27
N ALA A 136 -7.97 -15.41 13.06
CA ALA A 136 -7.84 -16.52 12.13
C ALA A 136 -6.75 -17.52 12.56
N GLU A 137 -7.12 -18.79 12.78
CA GLU A 137 -6.15 -19.82 13.20
C GLU A 137 -5.15 -20.19 12.10
N HIS A 138 -5.57 -20.23 10.82
CA HIS A 138 -4.74 -20.70 9.70
C HIS A 138 -4.92 -19.86 8.42
N ARG A 139 -4.22 -18.72 8.32
CA ARG A 139 -4.28 -17.88 7.11
C ARG A 139 -3.50 -18.42 5.92
N VAL A 140 -2.48 -19.21 6.18
CA VAL A 140 -1.78 -19.98 5.15
C VAL A 140 -2.14 -21.43 5.39
N ASP A 141 -2.68 -22.08 4.35
CA ASP A 141 -3.00 -23.49 4.38
C ASP A 141 -1.70 -24.28 4.66
N PRO A 142 -1.59 -24.97 5.80
CA PRO A 142 -0.43 -25.78 6.12
C PRO A 142 -0.13 -26.84 5.04
N ALA A 143 -1.16 -27.35 4.35
CA ALA A 143 -1.00 -28.33 3.27
C ALA A 143 -0.22 -27.75 2.09
N TRP A 144 -0.43 -26.47 1.75
CA TRP A 144 0.33 -25.81 0.69
C TRP A 144 1.82 -25.71 1.03
N LEU A 145 2.17 -25.44 2.29
CA LEU A 145 3.57 -25.41 2.74
C LEU A 145 4.24 -26.78 2.63
N VAL A 146 3.51 -27.85 2.94
CA VAL A 146 3.99 -29.22 2.77
C VAL A 146 4.27 -29.52 1.30
N VAL A 147 3.38 -29.10 0.40
CA VAL A 147 3.58 -29.27 -1.05
C VAL A 147 4.79 -28.50 -1.55
N VAL A 148 4.93 -27.22 -1.18
CA VAL A 148 6.07 -26.37 -1.59
C VAL A 148 7.39 -26.97 -1.10
N LYS A 149 7.44 -27.43 0.15
CA LYS A 149 8.61 -28.08 0.71
C LYS A 149 8.93 -29.39 -0.02
N GLY A 150 7.93 -30.23 -0.27
CA GLY A 150 8.12 -31.48 -1.01
C GLY A 150 8.59 -31.27 -2.44
N MET A 151 8.14 -30.21 -3.11
CA MET A 151 8.65 -29.83 -4.43
C MET A 151 10.10 -29.37 -4.38
N ALA A 152 10.50 -28.61 -3.35
CA ALA A 152 11.89 -28.22 -3.15
C ALA A 152 12.80 -29.44 -2.98
N GLU A 153 12.39 -30.37 -2.10
CA GLU A 153 13.10 -31.64 -1.86
C GLU A 153 13.20 -32.49 -3.13
N TYR A 154 12.12 -32.59 -3.92
CA TYR A 154 12.13 -33.30 -5.19
C TYR A 154 13.14 -32.73 -6.19
N LEU A 155 13.17 -31.41 -6.37
CA LEU A 155 14.12 -30.76 -7.29
C LEU A 155 15.56 -30.98 -6.84
N ASP A 156 15.82 -30.86 -5.55
CA ASP A 156 17.15 -31.07 -4.98
C ASP A 156 17.61 -32.54 -5.10
N SER A 157 16.71 -33.50 -4.86
CA SER A 157 16.98 -34.93 -5.05
C SER A 157 17.25 -35.26 -6.52
N ALA A 158 16.44 -34.73 -7.45
CA ALA A 158 16.64 -34.97 -8.88
C ALA A 158 18.04 -34.53 -9.33
N LEU A 159 18.49 -33.33 -8.91
CA LEU A 159 19.85 -32.87 -9.20
C LEU A 159 20.92 -33.74 -8.52
N GLY A 160 20.68 -34.16 -7.27
CA GLY A 160 21.60 -35.04 -6.54
C GLY A 160 21.77 -36.41 -7.19
N ASP A 161 20.71 -36.92 -7.84
CA ASP A 161 20.71 -38.18 -8.60
C ASP A 161 21.28 -38.02 -10.02
N GLY A 162 21.73 -36.82 -10.39
CA GLY A 162 22.33 -36.52 -11.69
C GLY A 162 21.33 -36.27 -12.81
N HIS A 163 20.06 -35.96 -12.49
CA HIS A 163 19.07 -35.54 -13.49
C HIS A 163 19.52 -34.25 -14.17
N ALA A 164 19.53 -34.29 -15.50
CA ALA A 164 19.79 -33.16 -16.38
C ALA A 164 18.46 -32.49 -16.77
N PRO A 165 18.16 -31.27 -16.27
CA PRO A 165 16.90 -30.60 -16.59
C PRO A 165 16.74 -30.34 -18.08
N THR A 166 15.61 -30.77 -18.63
CA THR A 166 15.26 -30.51 -20.03
C THR A 166 14.85 -29.05 -20.24
N PRO A 167 14.91 -28.53 -21.48
CA PRO A 167 14.43 -27.17 -21.78
C PRO A 167 12.97 -26.91 -21.37
N GLU A 168 12.11 -27.93 -21.47
CA GLU A 168 10.70 -27.83 -21.06
C GLU A 168 10.55 -27.69 -19.53
N GLU A 169 11.33 -28.46 -18.77
CA GLU A 169 11.35 -28.37 -17.30
C GLU A 169 11.91 -27.02 -16.84
N VAL A 170 12.94 -26.50 -17.51
CA VAL A 170 13.48 -25.16 -17.26
C VAL A 170 12.42 -24.08 -17.52
N ALA A 171 11.63 -24.19 -18.59
CA ALA A 171 10.54 -23.26 -18.87
C ALA A 171 9.43 -23.34 -17.79
N LEU A 172 9.07 -24.55 -17.35
CA LEU A 172 8.11 -24.76 -16.26
C LEU A 172 8.59 -24.13 -14.94
N VAL A 173 9.87 -24.30 -14.61
CA VAL A 173 10.52 -23.68 -13.45
C VAL A 173 10.40 -22.15 -13.50
N ALA A 174 10.62 -21.52 -14.65
CA ALA A 174 10.47 -20.07 -14.79
C ALA A 174 9.03 -19.59 -14.50
N VAL A 175 8.01 -20.35 -14.94
CA VAL A 175 6.60 -20.05 -14.61
C VAL A 175 6.33 -20.18 -13.12
N MET A 176 6.88 -21.24 -12.48
CA MET A 176 6.75 -21.44 -11.04
C MET A 176 7.44 -20.32 -10.24
N GLU A 177 8.65 -19.92 -10.61
CA GLU A 177 9.35 -18.78 -9.99
C GLU A 177 8.50 -17.51 -10.02
N GLY A 178 7.83 -17.21 -11.15
CA GLY A 178 6.94 -16.05 -11.26
C GLY A 178 5.77 -16.10 -10.28
N ARG A 179 5.11 -17.26 -10.14
CA ARG A 179 3.99 -17.45 -9.21
C ARG A 179 4.44 -17.36 -7.75
N VAL A 180 5.57 -17.98 -7.43
CA VAL A 180 6.12 -18.04 -6.07
C VAL A 180 6.62 -16.67 -5.61
N LYS A 181 7.23 -15.87 -6.50
CA LYS A 181 7.58 -14.47 -6.21
C LYS A 181 6.36 -13.62 -5.87
N GLY A 182 5.23 -13.85 -6.56
CA GLY A 182 3.96 -13.21 -6.22
C GLY A 182 3.49 -13.54 -4.80
N ALA A 183 3.64 -14.81 -4.40
CA ALA A 183 3.29 -15.26 -3.05
C ALA A 183 4.21 -14.65 -1.97
N ASP A 184 5.53 -14.61 -2.18
CA ASP A 184 6.46 -13.94 -1.25
C ASP A 184 6.11 -12.46 -1.07
N GLY A 185 5.91 -11.73 -2.17
CA GLY A 185 5.55 -10.31 -2.11
C GLY A 185 4.22 -10.07 -1.38
N SER A 186 3.23 -10.94 -1.60
CA SER A 186 1.94 -10.88 -0.89
C SER A 186 2.10 -11.11 0.62
N MET A 187 2.88 -12.13 1.02
CA MET A 187 3.14 -12.42 2.42
C MET A 187 3.95 -11.32 3.11
N ALA A 188 4.90 -10.70 2.39
CA ALA A 188 5.68 -9.57 2.90
C ALA A 188 4.77 -8.36 3.18
N ARG A 189 3.87 -8.04 2.23
CA ARG A 189 2.86 -6.98 2.43
C ARG A 189 1.94 -7.28 3.61
N LEU A 190 1.49 -8.53 3.75
CA LEU A 190 0.66 -8.96 4.87
C LEU A 190 1.39 -8.82 6.21
N ALA A 191 2.61 -9.34 6.33
CA ALA A 191 3.42 -9.25 7.55
C ALA A 191 3.68 -7.79 7.95
N GLY A 192 4.04 -6.94 6.97
CA GLY A 192 4.20 -5.50 7.19
C GLY A 192 2.91 -4.82 7.66
N ARG A 193 1.76 -5.18 7.08
CA ARG A 193 0.45 -4.66 7.49
C ARG A 193 0.10 -5.06 8.92
N LEU A 194 0.28 -6.32 9.28
CA LEU A 194 0.02 -6.83 10.63
C LEU A 194 0.87 -6.13 11.68
N ARG A 195 2.15 -5.88 11.39
CA ARG A 195 3.06 -5.14 12.27
C ARG A 195 2.68 -3.68 12.42
N ARG A 196 2.30 -3.00 11.34
CA ARG A 196 1.81 -1.61 11.42
C ARG A 196 0.53 -1.52 12.25
N GLY A 197 -0.44 -2.40 11.98
CA GLY A 197 -1.66 -2.46 12.79
C GLY A 197 -1.37 -2.72 14.27
N ALA A 198 -0.47 -3.64 14.58
CA ALA A 198 -0.02 -3.90 15.96
C ALA A 198 0.60 -2.65 16.61
N ALA A 199 1.44 -1.91 15.88
CA ALA A 199 2.04 -0.67 16.36
C ALA A 199 1.00 0.44 16.58
N GLU A 200 -0.01 0.55 15.73
CA GLU A 200 -1.10 1.53 15.85
C GLU A 200 -1.98 1.24 17.06
N PHE A 201 -2.38 -0.02 17.29
CA PHE A 201 -3.13 -0.42 18.48
C PHE A 201 -2.30 -0.20 19.76
N PHE A 202 -1.01 -0.50 19.73
CA PHE A 202 -0.12 -0.23 20.86
C PHE A 202 0.01 1.28 21.15
N ALA A 203 0.18 2.11 20.11
CA ALA A 203 0.28 3.57 20.25
C ALA A 203 -1.02 4.20 20.76
N ALA A 204 -2.17 3.62 20.44
CA ALA A 204 -3.47 4.05 20.95
C ALA A 204 -3.64 3.82 22.47
N ARG A 205 -2.71 3.08 23.13
CA ARG A 205 -2.64 2.93 24.59
C ARG A 205 -3.91 2.37 25.24
N LEU A 206 -4.71 1.64 24.49
CA LEU A 206 -5.85 0.89 25.01
C LEU A 206 -5.31 -0.39 25.64
N GLY A 207 -5.12 -0.40 26.98
CA GLY A 207 -4.58 -1.55 27.73
C GLY A 207 -5.38 -2.86 27.58
N GLU A 208 -6.51 -2.83 26.89
CA GLU A 208 -7.35 -3.98 26.56
C GLU A 208 -6.93 -4.70 25.27
N GLU A 209 -6.01 -4.14 24.49
CA GLU A 209 -5.64 -4.68 23.16
C GLU A 209 -4.32 -5.45 23.13
N GLU A 210 -3.67 -5.73 24.28
CA GLU A 210 -2.41 -6.50 24.32
C GLU A 210 -2.55 -7.88 23.67
N ALA A 211 -3.68 -8.56 23.89
CA ALA A 211 -3.96 -9.86 23.28
C ALA A 211 -4.11 -9.76 21.76
N LEU A 212 -4.73 -8.68 21.25
CA LEU A 212 -4.88 -8.38 19.83
C LEU A 212 -3.51 -8.08 19.20
N VAL A 213 -2.72 -7.21 19.81
CA VAL A 213 -1.35 -6.89 19.39
C VAL A 213 -0.51 -8.17 19.32
N GLY A 214 -0.54 -9.00 20.37
CA GLY A 214 0.17 -10.27 20.38
C GLY A 214 -0.31 -11.24 19.30
N ALA A 215 -1.61 -11.29 19.01
CA ALA A 215 -2.16 -12.11 17.93
C ALA A 215 -1.71 -11.62 16.55
N LEU A 216 -1.72 -10.30 16.30
CA LEU A 216 -1.25 -9.71 15.05
C LEU A 216 0.24 -10.02 14.81
N LEU A 217 1.08 -9.88 15.85
CA LEU A 217 2.50 -10.21 15.75
C LEU A 217 2.72 -11.70 15.46
N ARG A 218 1.98 -12.61 16.13
CA ARG A 218 2.04 -14.04 15.81
C ARG A 218 1.65 -14.35 14.36
N GLN A 219 0.66 -13.65 13.81
CA GLN A 219 0.29 -13.81 12.40
C GLN A 219 1.39 -13.28 11.47
N ALA A 220 2.06 -12.18 11.83
CA ALA A 220 3.17 -11.64 11.06
C ALA A 220 4.35 -12.62 11.03
N ASP A 221 4.67 -13.24 12.16
CA ASP A 221 5.74 -14.24 12.25
C ASP A 221 5.42 -15.50 11.44
N ARG A 222 4.14 -15.93 11.42
CA ARG A 222 3.69 -17.02 10.53
C ARG A 222 3.85 -16.66 9.06
N ALA A 223 3.51 -15.43 8.67
CA ALA A 223 3.72 -14.96 7.30
C ALA A 223 5.21 -14.95 6.93
N ASP A 224 6.11 -14.58 7.85
CA ASP A 224 7.55 -14.65 7.58
C ASP A 224 8.09 -16.09 7.54
N ALA A 225 7.57 -17.01 8.36
CA ALA A 225 7.93 -18.43 8.25
C ALA A 225 7.53 -19.03 6.89
N VAL A 226 6.38 -18.60 6.37
CA VAL A 226 5.93 -18.97 5.03
C VAL A 226 6.88 -18.42 3.97
N ARG A 227 7.29 -17.16 4.10
CA ARG A 227 8.27 -16.54 3.19
C ARG A 227 9.61 -17.27 3.19
N ALA A 228 10.12 -17.65 4.36
CA ALA A 228 11.36 -18.44 4.44
C ALA A 228 11.24 -19.79 3.71
N THR A 229 10.07 -20.44 3.78
CA THR A 229 9.80 -21.69 3.04
C THR A 229 9.76 -21.45 1.54
N VAL A 230 9.12 -20.37 1.12
CA VAL A 230 9.06 -19.93 -0.28
C VAL A 230 10.44 -19.57 -0.82
N GLU A 231 11.27 -18.88 -0.04
CA GLU A 231 12.63 -18.52 -0.40
C GLU A 231 13.51 -19.75 -0.62
N ALA A 232 13.46 -20.72 0.30
CA ALA A 232 14.16 -22.00 0.13
C ALA A 232 13.72 -22.76 -1.14
N PHE A 233 12.41 -22.73 -1.45
CA PHE A 233 11.92 -23.31 -2.70
C PHE A 233 12.42 -22.54 -3.94
N MET A 234 12.44 -21.20 -3.91
CA MET A 234 13.01 -20.41 -4.99
C MET A 234 14.50 -20.71 -5.21
N ASP A 235 15.27 -20.93 -4.15
CA ASP A 235 16.69 -21.31 -4.28
C ASP A 235 16.86 -22.70 -4.92
N SER A 236 15.93 -23.61 -4.66
CA SER A 236 15.91 -24.94 -5.31
C SER A 236 15.55 -24.82 -6.80
N LEU A 237 14.56 -23.99 -7.14
CA LEU A 237 14.20 -23.67 -8.53
C LEU A 237 15.37 -23.04 -9.29
N ARG A 238 16.09 -22.08 -8.69
CA ARG A 238 17.26 -21.44 -9.30
C ARG A 238 18.37 -22.45 -9.59
N ARG A 239 18.72 -23.29 -8.60
CA ARG A 239 19.73 -24.36 -8.78
C ARG A 239 19.35 -25.31 -9.91
N PHE A 240 18.09 -25.72 -9.97
CA PHE A 240 17.58 -26.60 -11.02
C PHE A 240 17.66 -25.94 -12.42
N ARG A 241 17.25 -24.68 -12.54
CA ARG A 241 17.38 -23.93 -13.80
C ARG A 241 18.84 -23.78 -14.24
N ASP A 242 19.72 -23.44 -13.31
CA ASP A 242 21.12 -23.17 -13.61
C ASP A 242 21.85 -24.46 -14.06
N ALA A 243 21.47 -25.62 -13.51
CA ALA A 243 21.93 -26.94 -13.98
C ALA A 243 21.53 -27.22 -15.44
N GLY A 244 20.26 -27.02 -15.80
CA GLY A 244 19.80 -27.18 -17.19
C GLY A 244 20.44 -26.19 -18.17
N SER A 245 20.78 -24.98 -17.71
CA SER A 245 21.46 -23.96 -18.52
C SER A 245 22.94 -24.29 -18.74
N SER A 246 23.60 -24.95 -17.80
CA SER A 246 24.99 -25.39 -17.94
C SER A 246 25.14 -26.56 -18.92
N GLU A 247 24.14 -27.44 -18.98
CA GLU A 247 24.17 -28.64 -19.80
C GLU A 247 23.87 -28.36 -21.27
N THR A 248 22.92 -27.46 -21.54
CA THR A 248 22.68 -26.96 -22.90
C THR A 248 23.92 -26.29 -23.51
N ALA A 249 24.71 -25.56 -22.70
CA ALA A 249 25.99 -24.98 -23.13
C ALA A 249 27.07 -26.03 -23.45
N LYS A 250 27.10 -27.17 -22.75
CA LYS A 250 28.00 -28.30 -23.04
C LYS A 250 27.61 -29.03 -24.32
N VAL A 251 26.31 -29.21 -24.56
CA VAL A 251 25.81 -29.85 -25.80
C VAL A 251 26.13 -29.00 -27.04
N THR A 252 26.01 -27.67 -26.95
CA THR A 252 26.36 -26.78 -28.08
C THR A 252 27.88 -26.70 -28.34
N THR A 253 28.72 -26.76 -27.30
CA THR A 253 30.18 -26.74 -27.48
C THR A 253 30.76 -28.09 -27.91
N GLY A 254 30.11 -29.21 -27.59
CA GLY A 254 30.46 -30.54 -28.11
C GLY A 254 30.14 -30.70 -29.60
N ALA A 255 29.01 -30.14 -30.06
CA ALA A 255 28.62 -30.19 -31.47
C ALA A 255 29.56 -29.36 -32.38
N ASP A 256 30.11 -28.25 -31.89
CA ASP A 256 31.08 -27.44 -32.64
C ASP A 256 32.48 -28.08 -32.70
N ASN A 257 32.86 -28.89 -31.69
CA ASN A 257 34.14 -29.62 -31.70
C ASN A 257 34.11 -30.88 -32.57
N GLU A 258 32.98 -31.57 -32.69
CA GLU A 258 32.85 -32.73 -33.61
C GLU A 258 32.86 -32.32 -35.09
N CYS A 259 32.56 -31.05 -35.42
CA CYS A 259 32.67 -30.54 -36.79
C CYS A 259 34.11 -30.17 -37.20
N GLN A 260 35.07 -30.06 -36.26
CA GLN A 260 36.47 -29.77 -36.58
C GLN A 260 37.33 -31.02 -36.83
N ASP A 261 36.96 -32.19 -36.31
CA ASP A 261 37.70 -33.45 -36.53
C ASP A 261 37.32 -34.16 -37.84
N MET A 262 36.45 -33.57 -38.66
CA MET A 262 36.06 -34.10 -39.97
C MET A 262 36.66 -33.30 -41.16
N ILE A 263 37.70 -32.50 -40.90
CA ILE A 263 38.55 -31.88 -41.92
C ILE A 263 40.03 -32.10 -41.53
N LEU A 264 40.51 -33.34 -41.59
CA LEU A 264 41.92 -33.68 -41.82
C LEU A 264 42.03 -35.05 -42.49
#